data_AF-A0A250V3M9-F1
#
_entry.id   AF-A0A250V3M9-F1
#
_cell.length_a   1.000
_cell.length_b   1.000
_cell.length_c   1.000
_cell.angle_alpha   90.00
_cell.angle_beta   90.00
_cell.angle_gamma   90.00
#
_symmetry.space_group_name_H-M   'P 1'
#
loop_
_entity.id
_entity.type
_entity.pdbx_description
1 polymer ?
#
loop_
_entity_poly.entity_id
_entity_poly.type
_entity_poly.pdbx_seq_one_letter_code
_entity_poly.pdbx_strand_id
1 'polypeptide(L)'
;MVYFASMSPLLARIDPDPAVAAILDDPLDPEFLDKIHDALGPTIENTAMAYPWAKHGVHRFARKEAVRLGAVGARACSLSPGIIDTPQGRQEAATHASMQRLIDATPLGRTGSSEDVAGVVAFMLSDEAGFLNGVDILVDGGVFAAVRGD
;
A
#
# COMPACT_ATOMS: atom_id res chain seq x y z
N MET A 1 12.59 6.54 -6.80
CA MET A 1 12.39 5.46 -5.82
C MET A 1 10.94 5.01 -5.88
N VAL A 2 10.71 3.70 -5.76
CA VAL A 2 9.37 3.11 -5.72
C VAL A 2 9.25 2.29 -4.45
N TYR A 3 8.26 2.62 -3.60
CA TYR A 3 7.99 1.91 -2.35
C TYR A 3 6.76 1.01 -2.52
N PHE A 4 6.92 -0.28 -2.23
CA PHE A 4 5.81 -1.24 -2.34
C PHE A 4 4.88 -1.16 -1.14
N ALA A 5 3.74 -0.50 -1.34
CA ALA A 5 2.64 -0.42 -0.40
C ALA A 5 1.68 -1.61 -0.61
N SER A 6 0.38 -1.36 -0.67
CA SER A 6 -0.69 -2.34 -0.92
C SER A 6 -2.00 -1.58 -1.13
N MET A 7 -2.96 -2.17 -1.85
CA MET A 7 -4.33 -1.63 -1.89
C MET A 7 -5.07 -1.76 -0.54
N SER A 8 -4.56 -2.55 0.40
CA SER A 8 -5.25 -2.86 1.65
C SER A 8 -5.65 -1.65 2.51
N PRO A 9 -4.85 -0.56 2.63
CA PRO A 9 -5.27 0.63 3.37
C PRO A 9 -6.47 1.33 2.73
N LEU A 10 -6.55 1.29 1.40
CA LEU A 10 -7.65 1.87 0.63
C LEU A 10 -8.95 1.10 0.88
N LEU A 11 -8.88 -0.24 0.88
CA LEU A 11 -10.02 -1.11 1.18
C LEU A 11 -10.51 -0.99 2.63
N ALA A 12 -9.57 -0.77 3.56
CA ALA A 12 -9.80 -0.63 5.00
C ALA A 12 -10.28 0.78 5.41
N ARG A 13 -10.29 1.77 4.50
CA ARG A 13 -10.62 3.17 4.78
C ARG A 13 -9.76 3.75 5.90
N ILE A 14 -8.46 3.49 5.86
CA ILE A 14 -7.53 4.09 6.82
C ILE A 14 -7.43 5.58 6.54
N ASP A 15 -7.98 6.35 7.47
CA ASP A 15 -7.86 7.80 7.57
C ASP A 15 -7.44 8.13 9.01
N PRO A 16 -6.14 8.13 9.32
CA PRO A 16 -5.67 8.37 10.68
C PRO A 16 -5.93 9.81 11.09
N ASP A 17 -6.37 9.98 12.33
CA ASP A 17 -6.22 11.29 12.96
C ASP A 17 -4.74 11.72 12.98
N PRO A 18 -4.45 13.03 13.12
CA PRO A 18 -3.09 13.55 13.09
C PRO A 18 -2.13 12.95 14.12
N ALA A 19 -2.61 12.47 15.27
CA ALA A 19 -1.75 11.88 16.30
C ALA A 19 -1.29 10.47 15.90
N VAL A 20 -2.20 9.63 15.39
CA VAL A 20 -1.84 8.32 14.80
C VAL A 20 -0.89 8.51 13.62
N ALA A 21 -1.17 9.50 12.77
CA ALA A 21 -0.33 9.84 11.64
C ALA A 21 1.10 10.20 12.04
N ALA A 22 1.29 10.90 13.16
CA ALA A 22 2.61 11.25 13.69
C ALA A 22 3.38 10.02 14.21
N ILE A 23 2.69 9.04 14.81
CA ILE A 23 3.31 7.78 15.24
C ILE A 23 3.81 6.99 14.02
N LEU A 24 2.97 6.85 12.99
CA LEU A 24 3.34 6.17 11.73
C LEU A 24 4.52 6.82 10.99
N ASP A 25 4.74 8.09 11.25
CA ASP A 25 5.77 8.91 10.63
C ASP A 25 7.17 8.74 11.25
N ASP A 26 7.27 8.04 12.39
CA ASP A 26 8.51 7.66 13.07
C ASP A 26 8.52 6.16 13.45
N PRO A 27 8.62 5.26 12.46
CA PRO A 27 8.55 3.81 12.69
C PRO A 27 9.79 3.23 13.41
N LEU A 28 10.82 4.03 13.66
CA LEU A 28 12.04 3.62 14.35
C LEU A 28 12.06 4.06 15.82
N ASP A 29 11.03 4.77 16.28
CA ASP A 29 10.82 5.06 17.69
C ASP A 29 10.81 3.74 18.49
N PRO A 30 11.66 3.58 19.53
CA PRO A 30 11.68 2.37 20.34
C PRO A 30 10.34 2.03 20.98
N GLU A 31 9.47 3.02 21.20
CA GLU A 31 8.12 2.88 21.76
C GLU A 31 7.04 2.80 20.67
N PHE A 32 7.39 2.68 19.39
CA PHE A 32 6.44 2.70 18.27
C PHE A 32 5.28 1.72 18.44
N LEU A 33 5.58 0.47 18.83
CA LEU A 33 4.59 -0.59 18.99
C LEU A 33 3.62 -0.29 20.15
N ASP A 34 4.12 0.24 21.25
CA ASP A 34 3.29 0.63 22.40
C ASP A 34 2.40 1.83 22.03
N LYS A 35 2.99 2.85 21.40
CA LYS A 35 2.27 4.06 20.95
C LYS A 35 1.15 3.73 19.96
N ILE A 36 1.42 2.88 18.96
CA ILE A 36 0.40 2.52 17.97
C ILE A 36 -0.70 1.63 18.58
N HIS A 37 -0.34 0.74 19.51
CA HIS A 37 -1.31 -0.06 20.26
C HIS A 37 -2.20 0.81 21.14
N ASP A 38 -1.63 1.77 21.88
CA ASP A 38 -2.39 2.70 22.72
C ASP A 38 -3.34 3.57 21.89
N ALA A 39 -2.92 3.98 20.70
CA ALA A 39 -3.72 4.84 19.84
C ALA A 39 -4.83 4.10 19.09
N LEU A 40 -4.60 2.86 18.65
CA LEU A 40 -5.56 2.08 17.84
C LEU A 40 -6.29 0.97 18.62
N GLY A 41 -5.87 0.73 19.87
CA GLY A 41 -6.39 -0.30 20.74
C GLY A 41 -6.01 -1.72 20.31
N PRO A 42 -6.54 -2.74 21.01
CA PRO A 42 -6.13 -4.14 20.84
C PRO A 42 -6.49 -4.73 19.48
N THR A 43 -7.31 -4.05 18.68
CA THR A 43 -7.64 -4.52 17.32
C THR A 43 -6.42 -4.52 16.39
N ILE A 44 -5.39 -3.73 16.70
CA ILE A 44 -4.14 -3.71 15.93
C ILE A 44 -3.33 -5.01 16.06
N GLU A 45 -3.58 -5.83 17.09
CA GLU A 45 -2.95 -7.15 17.23
C GLU A 45 -3.48 -8.17 16.22
N ASN A 46 -4.64 -7.89 15.60
CA ASN A 46 -5.14 -8.70 14.50
C ASN A 46 -4.35 -8.39 13.23
N THR A 47 -3.71 -9.40 12.62
CA THR A 47 -2.87 -9.22 11.42
C THR A 47 -3.63 -8.62 10.23
N ALA A 48 -4.94 -8.86 10.10
CA ALA A 48 -5.77 -8.27 9.05
C ALA A 48 -6.02 -6.77 9.26
N MET A 49 -5.83 -6.25 10.48
CA MET A 49 -5.88 -4.82 10.79
C MET A 49 -4.48 -4.21 10.82
N ALA A 50 -3.50 -4.90 11.40
CA ALA A 50 -2.10 -4.47 11.44
C ALA A 50 -1.53 -4.21 10.04
N TYR A 51 -1.83 -5.10 9.09
CA TYR A 51 -1.26 -5.03 7.75
C TYR A 51 -1.69 -3.77 6.96
N PRO A 52 -2.98 -3.43 6.85
CA PRO A 52 -3.41 -2.14 6.32
C PRO A 52 -2.73 -0.94 6.99
N TRP A 53 -2.58 -0.94 8.31
CA TRP A 53 -1.91 0.16 9.02
C TRP A 53 -0.42 0.27 8.68
N ALA A 54 0.29 -0.86 8.65
CA ALA A 54 1.69 -0.89 8.23
C ALA A 54 1.86 -0.38 6.80
N LYS A 55 0.97 -0.77 5.87
CA LYS A 55 1.00 -0.33 4.48
C LYS A 55 0.60 1.13 4.30
N HIS A 56 -0.28 1.65 5.16
CA HIS A 56 -0.54 3.10 5.23
C HIS A 56 0.72 3.86 5.66
N GLY A 57 1.49 3.34 6.62
CA GLY A 57 2.80 3.89 6.98
C GLY A 57 3.75 4.01 5.78
N VAL A 58 3.76 3.02 4.87
CA VAL A 58 4.55 3.09 3.63
C VAL A 58 4.06 4.20 2.69
N HIS A 59 2.75 4.40 2.54
CA HIS A 59 2.20 5.52 1.76
C HIS A 59 2.68 6.86 2.31
N ARG A 60 2.63 7.03 3.65
CA ARG A 60 3.09 8.24 4.33
C ARG A 60 4.58 8.46 4.16
N PHE A 61 5.39 7.41 4.35
CA PHE A 61 6.82 7.44 4.15
C PHE A 61 7.18 7.89 2.73
N ALA A 62 6.56 7.30 1.70
CA ALA A 62 6.79 7.67 0.31
C ALA A 62 6.48 9.15 0.03
N ARG A 63 5.40 9.70 0.61
CA ARG A 63 5.04 11.12 0.48
C ARG A 63 6.06 12.04 1.16
N LYS A 64 6.55 11.69 2.36
CA LYS A 64 7.60 12.46 3.05
C LYS A 64 8.91 12.43 2.26
N GLU A 65 9.28 11.27 1.74
CA GLU A 65 10.46 11.09 0.91
C GLU A 65 10.36 11.86 -0.41
N ALA A 66 9.17 11.96 -1.01
CA ALA A 66 8.95 12.74 -2.23
C ALA A 66 9.28 14.23 -2.04
N VAL A 67 8.97 14.79 -0.87
CA VAL A 67 9.32 16.18 -0.51
C VAL A 67 10.82 16.29 -0.22
N ARG A 68 11.36 15.39 0.62
CA ARG A 68 12.77 15.41 1.04
C ARG A 68 13.74 15.23 -0.14
N LEU A 69 13.46 14.27 -1.01
CA LEU A 69 14.30 13.90 -2.15
C LEU A 69 14.10 14.82 -3.36
N GLY A 70 12.92 15.47 -3.47
CA GLY A 70 12.64 16.43 -4.53
C GLY A 70 13.64 17.59 -4.55
N ALA A 71 14.12 18.03 -3.38
CA ALA A 71 15.12 19.09 -3.25
C ALA A 71 16.48 18.75 -3.91
N VAL A 72 16.78 17.48 -4.13
CA VAL A 72 17.99 17.00 -4.80
C VAL A 72 17.71 16.39 -6.18
N GLY A 73 16.52 16.65 -6.75
CA GLY A 73 16.13 16.18 -8.08
C GLY A 73 15.73 14.70 -8.14
N ALA A 74 15.55 14.04 -6.99
CA ALA A 74 15.10 12.66 -6.94
C ALA A 74 13.59 12.55 -6.70
N ARG A 75 12.98 11.47 -7.19
CA ARG A 75 11.54 11.18 -7.08
C ARG A 75 11.28 10.03 -6.14
N ALA A 76 10.16 10.07 -5.44
CA ALA A 76 9.65 8.99 -4.59
C ALA A 76 8.14 8.84 -4.78
N CYS A 77 7.70 7.62 -5.09
CA CYS A 77 6.30 7.25 -5.21
C CYS A 77 6.06 5.92 -4.50
N SER A 78 4.83 5.63 -4.14
CA SER A 78 4.42 4.28 -3.74
C SER A 78 3.70 3.57 -4.87
N LEU A 79 3.73 2.24 -4.85
CA LEU A 79 2.93 1.37 -5.72
C LEU A 79 2.15 0.42 -4.83
N SER A 80 0.85 0.33 -5.08
CA SER A 80 -0.10 -0.51 -4.35
C SER A 80 -0.59 -1.63 -5.25
N PRO A 81 -0.05 -2.85 -5.15
CA PRO A 81 -0.59 -3.98 -5.89
C PRO A 81 -1.95 -4.41 -5.33
N GLY A 82 -2.78 -4.95 -6.21
CA GLY A 82 -3.92 -5.80 -5.85
C GLY A 82 -3.46 -7.23 -5.56
N ILE A 83 -4.23 -8.21 -6.04
CA ILE A 83 -3.96 -9.62 -5.80
C ILE A 83 -3.04 -10.14 -6.90
N ILE A 84 -1.79 -10.38 -6.54
CA ILE A 84 -0.75 -10.82 -7.47
C ILE A 84 -0.42 -12.28 -7.22
N ASP A 85 -0.33 -13.08 -8.29
CA ASP A 85 0.04 -14.49 -8.24
C ASP A 85 1.53 -14.68 -7.91
N THR A 86 1.84 -14.52 -6.63
CA THR A 86 3.15 -14.76 -6.02
C THR A 86 3.02 -15.87 -4.97
N PRO A 87 4.12 -16.49 -4.51
CA PRO A 87 4.06 -17.44 -3.40
C PRO A 87 3.33 -16.86 -2.16
N GLN A 88 3.58 -15.59 -1.83
CA GLN A 88 2.88 -14.89 -0.75
C GLN A 88 1.39 -14.70 -1.07
N GLY A 89 1.05 -14.21 -2.26
CA GLY A 89 -0.35 -14.00 -2.66
C GLY A 89 -1.17 -15.29 -2.66
N ARG A 90 -0.58 -16.42 -3.09
CA ARG A 90 -1.22 -17.74 -3.01
C ARG A 90 -1.44 -18.20 -1.59
N GLN A 91 -0.47 -17.98 -0.70
CA GLN A 91 -0.61 -18.28 0.72
C GLN A 91 -1.73 -17.44 1.37
N GLU A 92 -1.77 -16.14 1.08
CA GLU A 92 -2.83 -15.24 1.57
C GLU A 92 -4.21 -15.65 1.04
N ALA A 93 -4.31 -16.02 -0.24
CA ALA A 93 -5.56 -16.48 -0.84
C ALA A 93 -6.08 -17.80 -0.23
N ALA A 94 -5.17 -18.71 0.12
CA ALA A 94 -5.52 -19.95 0.82
C ALA A 94 -5.96 -19.70 2.28
N THR A 95 -5.47 -18.64 2.92
CA THR A 95 -5.73 -18.33 4.33
C THR A 95 -6.98 -17.47 4.51
N HIS A 96 -7.27 -16.59 3.56
CA HIS A 96 -8.32 -15.60 3.67
C HIS A 96 -9.40 -15.81 2.60
N ALA A 97 -10.55 -16.36 3.00
CA ALA A 97 -11.70 -16.56 2.11
C ALA A 97 -12.23 -15.26 1.46
N SER A 98 -11.95 -14.10 2.05
CA SER A 98 -12.23 -12.79 1.45
C SER A 98 -11.41 -12.51 0.18
N MET A 99 -10.23 -13.12 0.04
CA MET A 99 -9.36 -12.92 -1.11
C MET A 99 -10.01 -13.44 -2.39
N GLN A 100 -10.63 -14.63 -2.35
CA GLN A 100 -11.33 -15.17 -3.51
C GLN A 100 -12.45 -14.23 -3.99
N ARG A 101 -13.20 -13.61 -3.06
CA ARG A 101 -14.24 -12.64 -3.41
C ARG A 101 -13.68 -11.41 -4.12
N LEU A 102 -12.50 -10.96 -3.72
CA LEU A 102 -11.81 -9.84 -4.38
C LEU A 102 -11.30 -10.26 -5.77
N ILE A 103 -10.78 -11.48 -5.93
CA ILE A 103 -10.41 -12.03 -7.24
C ILE A 103 -11.63 -12.05 -8.16
N ASP A 104 -12.75 -12.60 -7.69
CA ASP A 104 -14.00 -12.71 -8.47
C ASP A 104 -14.59 -11.33 -8.81
N ALA A 105 -14.37 -10.33 -7.96
CA ALA A 105 -14.79 -8.95 -8.20
C ALA A 105 -13.81 -8.15 -9.07
N THR A 106 -12.64 -8.70 -9.42
CA THR A 106 -11.63 -7.99 -10.22
C THR A 106 -12.12 -7.82 -11.66
N PRO A 107 -12.34 -6.59 -12.16
CA PRO A 107 -12.88 -6.34 -13.51
C PRO A 107 -12.11 -6.96 -14.67
N LEU A 108 -10.78 -7.03 -14.57
CA LEU A 108 -9.95 -7.69 -15.59
C LEU A 108 -10.06 -9.23 -15.58
N GLY A 109 -10.83 -9.82 -14.66
CA GLY A 109 -11.19 -11.24 -14.64
C GLY A 109 -10.04 -12.20 -14.30
N ARG A 110 -8.92 -11.69 -13.77
CA ARG A 110 -7.74 -12.48 -13.40
C ARG A 110 -7.00 -11.83 -12.23
N THR A 111 -6.17 -12.62 -11.54
CA THR A 111 -5.11 -12.08 -10.69
C THR A 111 -4.03 -11.40 -11.53
N GLY A 112 -3.34 -10.43 -10.93
CA GLY A 112 -2.16 -9.82 -11.54
C GLY A 112 -0.96 -10.76 -11.50
N SER A 113 0.02 -10.54 -12.38
CA SER A 113 1.32 -11.23 -12.37
C SER A 113 2.43 -10.30 -11.88
N SER A 114 3.63 -10.86 -11.63
CA SER A 114 4.82 -10.07 -11.34
C SER A 114 5.15 -9.09 -12.47
N GLU A 115 4.87 -9.47 -13.72
CA GLU A 115 5.15 -8.68 -14.92
C GLU A 115 4.22 -7.48 -15.04
N ASP A 116 2.95 -7.61 -14.65
CA ASP A 116 2.01 -6.48 -14.59
C ASP A 116 2.55 -5.37 -13.67
N VAL A 117 3.12 -5.77 -12.52
CA VAL A 117 3.70 -4.82 -11.56
C VAL A 117 5.06 -4.31 -12.04
N ALA A 118 5.93 -5.18 -12.56
CA ALA A 118 7.26 -4.83 -13.02
C ALA A 118 7.23 -3.79 -14.16
N GLY A 119 6.27 -3.92 -15.09
CA GLY A 119 6.10 -2.95 -16.18
C GLY A 119 5.79 -1.53 -15.66
N VAL A 120 4.92 -1.42 -14.66
CA VAL A 120 4.59 -0.13 -14.04
C VAL A 120 5.78 0.41 -13.25
N VAL A 121 6.49 -0.43 -12.50
CA VAL A 121 7.72 -0.02 -11.79
C VAL A 121 8.78 0.49 -12.77
N ALA A 122 8.98 -0.20 -13.90
CA ALA A 122 9.92 0.22 -14.92
C ALA A 122 9.57 1.60 -15.49
N PHE A 123 8.29 1.85 -15.81
CA PHE A 123 7.81 3.17 -16.20
C PHE A 123 8.04 4.22 -15.10
N MET A 124 7.67 3.93 -13.84
CA MET A 124 7.85 4.86 -12.72
C MET A 124 9.32 5.25 -12.51
N LEU A 125 10.26 4.36 -12.84
CA LEU A 125 11.69 4.58 -12.76
C LEU A 125 12.29 5.22 -14.02
N SER A 126 11.55 5.29 -15.14
CA SER A 126 12.02 5.90 -16.38
C SER A 126 11.95 7.42 -16.35
N ASP A 127 12.59 8.06 -17.34
CA ASP A 127 12.53 9.51 -17.56
C ASP A 127 11.16 9.98 -18.05
N GLU A 128 10.36 9.08 -18.65
CA GLU A 128 9.00 9.39 -19.12
C GLU A 128 8.07 9.70 -17.96
N ALA A 129 8.33 9.12 -16.78
CA ALA A 129 7.66 9.46 -15.52
C ALA A 129 8.37 10.60 -14.76
N GLY A 130 9.10 11.48 -15.46
CA GLY A 130 9.94 12.53 -14.86
C GLY A 130 9.21 13.53 -13.96
N PHE A 131 7.88 13.64 -14.07
CA PHE A 131 7.06 14.49 -13.19
C PHE A 131 6.17 13.69 -12.21
N LEU A 132 6.34 12.36 -12.16
CA LEU A 132 5.61 11.49 -11.24
C LEU A 132 6.34 11.46 -9.89
N ASN A 133 5.80 12.15 -8.88
CA ASN A 133 6.36 12.25 -7.54
C ASN A 133 5.27 12.35 -6.47
N GLY A 134 5.45 11.70 -5.31
CA GLY A 134 4.59 11.81 -4.14
C GLY A 134 3.21 11.14 -4.27
N VAL A 135 3.01 10.33 -5.30
CA VAL A 135 1.73 9.66 -5.61
C VAL A 135 1.82 8.16 -5.33
N ASP A 136 0.66 7.56 -5.04
CA ASP A 136 0.48 6.12 -5.00
C ASP A 136 -0.10 5.62 -6.33
N ILE A 137 0.54 4.63 -6.95
CA ILE A 137 0.06 4.01 -8.18
C ILE A 137 -0.59 2.66 -7.84
N LEU A 138 -1.90 2.56 -8.07
CA LEU A 138 -2.66 1.35 -7.86
C LEU A 138 -2.54 0.43 -9.09
N VAL A 139 -2.14 -0.83 -8.86
CA VAL A 139 -2.00 -1.87 -9.90
C VAL A 139 -2.77 -3.10 -9.45
N ASP A 140 -4.08 -3.11 -9.65
CA ASP A 140 -4.99 -4.04 -8.98
C ASP A 140 -6.05 -4.67 -9.90
N GLY A 141 -5.95 -4.44 -11.22
CA GLY A 141 -6.93 -4.92 -12.19
C GLY A 141 -8.32 -4.32 -12.02
N GLY A 142 -8.46 -3.22 -11.28
CA GLY A 142 -9.70 -2.49 -11.05
C GLY A 142 -10.52 -2.97 -9.85
N VAL A 143 -10.02 -3.91 -9.04
CA VAL A 143 -10.79 -4.49 -7.92
C VAL A 143 -11.19 -3.43 -6.88
N PHE A 144 -10.31 -2.48 -6.57
CA PHE A 144 -10.63 -1.38 -5.67
C PHE A 144 -11.82 -0.57 -6.20
N ALA A 145 -11.81 -0.20 -7.48
CA ALA A 145 -12.90 0.51 -8.10
C ALA A 145 -14.21 -0.30 -8.08
N ALA A 146 -14.14 -1.62 -8.29
CA ALA A 146 -15.33 -2.48 -8.28
C ALA A 146 -15.98 -2.62 -6.90
N VAL A 147 -15.18 -2.70 -5.82
CA VAL A 147 -15.69 -3.00 -4.48
C VAL A 147 -15.82 -1.78 -3.58
N ARG A 148 -15.17 -0.68 -3.94
CA ARG A 148 -15.05 0.55 -3.14
C ARG A 148 -15.05 1.84 -3.97
N GLY A 149 -15.11 1.77 -5.30
CA GLY A 149 -15.20 2.96 -6.14
C GLY A 149 -16.45 3.77 -5.83
N ASP A 150 -16.30 5.09 -5.82
CA ASP A 150 -17.36 6.06 -5.54
C ASP A 150 -18.48 6.03 -6.60
#